data_AF-A0A9Q1BMM0-F1
#
_entry.id   AF-A0A9Q1BMM0-F1
#
_cell.length_a   1.000
_cell.length_b   1.000
_cell.length_c   1.000
_cell.angle_alpha   90.00
_cell.angle_beta   90.00
_cell.angle_gamma   90.00
#
_symmetry.space_group_name_H-M   'P 1'
#
loop_
_entity.id
_entity.type
_entity.pdbx_description
1 polymer ?
#
loop_
_entity_poly.entity_id
_entity_poly.type
_entity_poly.pdbx_seq_one_letter_code
_entity_poly.pdbx_strand_id
1 'polypeptide(L)'
;MFMQTDKQENSNDCGVHSIANATALAFGEDPSEVTFLKSEMRAHLLKCFKNKRIQMFPHTKKRRTEESPIQKSERVTIHCTCRMQASGFQYQCEGCSIWFHPECQGKTERMIKKSKKPYCSKCNIRNTQHIPNLAFM
;
A
#
# COMPACT_ATOMS: atom_id res chain seq x y z
N MET A 1 4.27 -5.99 -2.00
CA MET A 1 4.73 -6.03 -3.41
C MET A 1 4.53 -4.64 -3.97
N PHE A 2 5.60 -3.91 -4.26
CA PHE A 2 5.51 -2.62 -4.95
C PHE A 2 5.70 -2.89 -6.43
N MET A 3 4.69 -2.63 -7.23
CA MET A 3 4.71 -2.95 -8.65
C MET A 3 5.31 -1.78 -9.41
N GLN A 4 6.37 -2.05 -10.17
CA GLN A 4 6.87 -1.10 -11.17
C GLN A 4 5.99 -1.18 -12.41
N THR A 5 4.90 -0.41 -12.37
CA THR A 5 4.05 -0.17 -13.54
C THR A 5 4.63 0.99 -14.36
N ASP A 6 4.27 1.08 -15.63
CA ASP A 6 4.72 2.16 -16.51
C ASP A 6 4.48 3.53 -15.86
N LYS A 7 5.54 4.34 -15.77
CA LYS A 7 5.44 5.70 -15.22
C LYS A 7 4.76 6.60 -16.26
N GLN A 8 3.78 7.39 -15.82
CA GLN A 8 3.24 8.49 -16.63
C GLN A 8 4.37 9.46 -17.02
N GLU A 9 4.36 9.93 -18.27
CA GLU A 9 5.29 10.96 -18.76
C GLU A 9 4.71 12.38 -18.60
N ASN A 10 3.42 12.49 -18.26
CA ASN A 10 2.71 13.74 -18.11
C ASN A 10 2.05 13.86 -16.72
N SER A 11 1.59 15.06 -16.36
CA SER A 11 1.01 15.35 -15.04
C SER A 11 -0.46 14.92 -14.88
N ASN A 12 -1.14 14.50 -15.95
CA ASN A 12 -2.62 14.51 -16.03
C ASN A 12 -3.26 13.12 -16.20
N ASP A 13 -2.46 12.07 -16.40
CA ASP A 13 -2.93 10.70 -16.61
C ASP A 13 -2.77 9.76 -15.39
N CYS A 14 -2.42 10.32 -14.22
CA CYS A 14 -2.19 9.56 -12.99
C CYS A 14 -3.41 8.74 -12.57
N GLY A 15 -4.60 9.34 -12.65
CA GLY A 15 -5.86 8.69 -12.30
C GLY A 15 -6.22 7.56 -13.25
N VAL A 16 -6.03 7.74 -14.57
CA VAL A 16 -6.38 6.71 -15.55
C VAL A 16 -5.40 5.52 -15.49
N HIS A 17 -4.11 5.76 -15.27
CA HIS A 17 -3.13 4.68 -15.03
C HIS A 17 -3.41 3.94 -13.71
N SER A 18 -3.77 4.66 -12.64
CA SER A 18 -4.14 4.04 -11.36
C SER A 18 -5.35 3.11 -11.49
N ILE A 19 -6.37 3.53 -12.24
CA ILE A 19 -7.56 2.70 -12.52
C ILE A 19 -7.19 1.50 -13.40
N ALA A 20 -6.37 1.67 -14.44
CA ALA A 20 -5.94 0.57 -15.31
C ALA A 20 -5.13 -0.49 -14.56
N ASN A 21 -4.17 -0.06 -13.72
CA ASN A 21 -3.38 -0.94 -12.85
C ASN A 21 -4.27 -1.74 -11.89
N ALA A 22 -5.20 -1.07 -11.20
CA ALA A 22 -6.15 -1.73 -10.30
C ALA A 22 -7.10 -2.68 -11.05
N THR A 23 -7.47 -2.34 -12.29
CA THR A 23 -8.29 -3.20 -13.16
C THR A 23 -7.55 -4.47 -13.52
N ALA A 24 -6.30 -4.39 -14.00
CA ALA A 24 -5.52 -5.57 -14.34
C ALA A 24 -5.34 -6.52 -13.15
N LEU A 25 -5.02 -6.00 -11.96
CA LEU A 25 -4.99 -6.78 -10.72
C LEU A 25 -6.34 -7.47 -10.41
N ALA A 26 -7.46 -6.77 -10.60
CA ALA A 26 -8.80 -7.32 -10.38
C ALA A 26 -9.18 -8.41 -11.40
N PHE A 27 -8.55 -8.42 -12.57
CA PHE A 27 -8.71 -9.44 -13.61
C PHE A 27 -7.63 -10.55 -13.54
N GLY A 28 -6.72 -10.52 -12.56
CA GLY A 28 -5.66 -11.51 -12.37
C GLY A 28 -4.44 -11.35 -13.29
N GLU A 29 -4.36 -10.25 -14.03
CA GLU A 29 -3.19 -9.87 -14.85
C GLU A 29 -2.18 -9.08 -13.99
N ASP A 30 -0.88 -9.16 -14.32
CA ASP A 30 0.16 -8.33 -13.68
C ASP A 30 0.42 -7.06 -14.52
N PRO A 31 0.05 -5.85 -14.03
CA PRO A 31 0.42 -4.56 -14.62
C PRO A 31 1.88 -4.35 -15.02
N SER A 32 2.84 -5.13 -14.51
CA SER A 32 4.23 -5.07 -14.96
C SER A 32 4.50 -5.82 -16.27
N GLU A 33 3.68 -6.81 -16.62
CA GLU A 33 3.79 -7.63 -17.85
C GLU A 33 2.95 -7.10 -19.03
N VAL A 34 2.14 -6.06 -18.80
CA VAL A 34 1.34 -5.38 -19.84
C VAL A 34 1.83 -3.96 -20.09
N THR A 35 1.64 -3.47 -21.33
CA THR A 35 1.82 -2.07 -21.70
C THR A 35 0.47 -1.50 -22.11
N PHE A 36 -0.06 -0.52 -21.38
CA PHE A 36 -1.34 0.11 -21.73
C PHE A 36 -1.20 1.07 -22.92
N LEU A 37 -2.19 1.06 -23.81
CA LEU A 37 -2.24 1.96 -24.97
C LEU A 37 -2.68 3.36 -24.51
N LYS A 38 -1.72 4.17 -24.04
CA LYS A 38 -1.91 5.48 -23.36
C LYS A 38 -2.98 6.37 -24.02
N SER A 39 -2.96 6.49 -25.35
CA SER A 39 -3.91 7.28 -26.16
C SER A 39 -5.37 6.85 -26.02
N GLU A 40 -5.64 5.55 -25.82
CA GLU A 40 -6.99 4.98 -25.78
C GLU A 40 -7.56 4.93 -24.35
N MET A 41 -6.71 4.97 -23.32
CA MET A 41 -7.11 4.72 -21.92
C MET A 41 -8.24 5.64 -21.46
N ARG A 42 -8.18 6.95 -21.79
CA ARG A 42 -9.20 7.93 -21.37
C ARG A 42 -10.55 7.68 -22.06
N ALA A 43 -10.53 7.36 -23.36
CA ALA A 43 -11.73 7.05 -24.12
C ALA A 43 -12.38 5.73 -23.64
N HIS A 44 -11.56 4.72 -23.36
CA HIS A 44 -12.01 3.46 -22.78
C HIS A 44 -12.61 3.63 -21.38
N LEU A 45 -11.99 4.43 -20.51
CA LEU A 45 -12.53 4.73 -19.18
C LEU A 45 -13.90 5.42 -19.26
N LEU A 46 -14.06 6.41 -20.16
CA LEU A 46 -15.36 7.05 -20.40
C LEU A 46 -16.42 6.04 -20.89
N LYS A 47 -16.05 5.08 -21.75
CA LYS A 47 -16.95 3.99 -22.19
C LYS A 47 -17.33 3.07 -21.02
N CYS A 48 -16.37 2.71 -20.17
CA CYS A 48 -16.62 1.89 -18.97
C CYS A 48 -17.58 2.59 -17.99
N PHE A 49 -17.41 3.89 -17.76
CA PHE A 49 -18.30 4.68 -16.91
C PHE A 49 -19.71 4.81 -17.49
N LYS A 50 -19.85 5.11 -18.79
CA LYS A 50 -21.16 5.13 -19.49
C LYS A 50 -21.88 3.78 -19.37
N ASN A 51 -21.13 2.68 -19.50
CA ASN A 51 -21.65 1.32 -19.41
C ASN A 51 -21.76 0.79 -17.96
N LYS A 52 -21.43 1.61 -16.94
CA LYS A 52 -21.41 1.26 -15.51
C LYS A 52 -20.62 -0.02 -15.18
N ARG A 53 -19.62 -0.36 -16.00
CA ARG A 53 -18.87 -1.61 -15.89
C ARG A 53 -17.44 -1.41 -16.38
N ILE A 54 -16.48 -1.63 -15.48
CA ILE A 54 -15.06 -1.62 -15.80
C ILE A 54 -14.71 -2.85 -16.64
N GLN A 55 -13.85 -2.66 -17.63
CA GLN A 55 -13.23 -3.71 -18.45
C GLN A 55 -11.72 -3.49 -18.49
N MET A 56 -10.97 -4.57 -18.69
CA MET A 56 -9.54 -4.47 -19.02
C MET A 56 -9.28 -3.39 -20.06
N PHE A 57 -8.29 -2.55 -19.78
CA PHE A 57 -7.90 -1.45 -20.66
C PHE A 57 -7.21 -1.99 -21.91
N PRO A 58 -7.27 -1.27 -23.05
CA PRO A 58 -6.48 -1.60 -24.23
C PRO A 58 -4.99 -1.69 -23.88
N HIS A 59 -4.39 -2.85 -24.14
CA HIS A 59 -3.00 -3.15 -23.77
C HIS A 59 -2.38 -4.13 -24.76
N THR A 60 -1.05 -4.12 -24.81
CA THR A 60 -0.25 -5.19 -25.41
C THR A 60 0.45 -5.98 -24.30
N LYS A 61 0.77 -7.25 -24.56
CA LYS A 61 1.65 -8.02 -23.69
C LYS A 61 3.09 -7.59 -23.94
N LYS A 62 3.87 -7.31 -22.89
CA LYS A 62 5.30 -7.08 -23.03
C LYS A 62 5.94 -8.38 -23.50
N ARG A 63 6.58 -8.35 -24.67
CA ARG A 63 7.51 -9.42 -25.04
C ARG A 63 8.72 -9.26 -24.12
N ARG A 64 8.94 -10.22 -23.22
CA ARG A 64 10.25 -10.37 -22.58
C ARG A 64 11.25 -10.70 -23.69
N THR A 65 12.02 -9.71 -24.14
CA THR A 65 13.37 -10.03 -24.58
C THR A 65 14.16 -10.40 -23.33
N GLU A 66 15.07 -11.37 -23.43
CA GLU A 66 15.89 -11.80 -22.28
C GLU A 66 16.79 -10.66 -21.76
N GLU A 67 16.95 -9.61 -22.57
CA GLU A 67 17.70 -8.37 -22.35
C GLU A 67 16.98 -7.32 -21.50
N SER A 68 15.73 -7.55 -21.09
CA SER A 68 15.03 -6.71 -20.09
C SER A 68 14.99 -7.41 -18.73
N PRO A 69 16.13 -7.55 -18.02
CA PRO A 69 16.11 -8.12 -16.68
C PRO A 69 15.26 -7.24 -15.76
N ILE A 70 14.49 -7.88 -14.88
CA ILE A 70 13.74 -7.22 -13.81
C ILE A 70 14.77 -6.53 -12.90
N GLN A 71 15.07 -5.25 -13.16
CA GLN A 71 16.31 -4.63 -12.70
C GLN A 71 16.45 -4.60 -11.17
N LYS A 72 15.33 -4.60 -10.44
CA LYS A 72 15.28 -5.00 -9.03
C LYS A 72 13.85 -5.38 -8.64
N SER A 73 13.64 -6.59 -8.12
CA SER A 73 12.43 -6.89 -7.33
C SER A 73 12.80 -6.99 -5.86
N GLU A 74 12.09 -6.26 -5.00
CA GLU A 74 12.42 -6.16 -3.58
C GLU A 74 11.18 -6.41 -2.74
N ARG A 75 11.26 -7.40 -1.84
CA ARG A 75 10.19 -7.71 -0.88
C ARG A 75 10.23 -6.72 0.28
N VAL A 76 9.74 -5.51 0.03
CA VAL A 76 9.56 -4.51 1.09
C VAL A 76 8.45 -4.96 2.04
N THR A 77 8.79 -5.17 3.30
CA THR A 77 7.84 -5.46 4.37
C THR A 77 7.02 -4.21 4.67
N ILE A 78 5.70 -4.30 4.57
CA ILE A 78 4.81 -3.19 4.91
C ILE A 78 4.68 -3.12 6.44
N HIS A 79 5.21 -2.05 7.01
CA HIS A 79 5.09 -1.73 8.43
C HIS A 79 4.08 -0.58 8.64
N CYS A 80 3.64 -0.41 9.89
CA CYS A 80 2.65 0.59 10.32
C CYS A 80 1.23 0.46 9.69
N THR A 81 0.23 1.06 10.32
CA THR A 81 -1.15 1.11 9.80
C THR A 81 -1.30 1.96 8.54
N CYS A 82 -0.43 2.97 8.33
CA CYS A 82 -0.48 3.84 7.15
C CYS A 82 -0.03 3.15 5.85
N ARG A 83 0.64 2.00 5.93
CA ARG A 83 1.24 1.26 4.80
C ARG A 83 2.26 2.06 3.96
N MET A 84 2.71 3.22 4.46
CA MET A 84 3.78 4.00 3.86
C MET A 84 5.15 3.36 4.16
N GLN A 85 6.18 3.77 3.41
CA GLN A 85 7.57 3.41 3.68
C GLN A 85 8.03 3.86 5.07
N ALA A 86 9.14 3.30 5.54
CA ALA A 86 9.78 3.76 6.77
C ALA A 86 10.42 5.14 6.54
N SER A 87 9.81 6.19 7.09
CA SER A 87 10.29 7.57 7.00
C SER A 87 10.22 8.24 8.36
N GLY A 88 11.36 8.70 8.88
CA GLY A 88 11.44 9.32 10.20
C GLY A 88 11.49 8.32 11.35
N PHE A 89 11.15 8.78 12.56
CA PHE A 89 11.22 7.97 13.77
C PHE A 89 10.12 6.89 13.80
N GLN A 90 10.49 5.68 14.18
CA GLN A 90 9.58 4.54 14.33
C GLN A 90 9.88 3.77 15.62
N TYR A 91 8.92 2.98 16.06
CA TYR A 91 9.10 2.08 17.21
C TYR A 91 8.46 0.72 16.97
N GLN A 92 9.10 -0.32 17.47
CA GLN A 92 8.54 -1.66 17.50
C GLN A 92 7.52 -1.79 18.63
N CYS A 93 6.37 -2.40 18.35
CA CYS A 93 5.39 -2.73 19.39
C CYS A 93 5.79 -4.00 20.13
N GLU A 94 5.92 -3.94 21.46
CA GLU A 94 6.21 -5.10 22.32
C GLU A 94 5.16 -6.24 22.19
N GLY A 95 3.89 -5.91 21.93
CA GLY A 95 2.80 -6.89 21.90
C GLY A 95 2.50 -7.54 20.54
N CYS A 96 3.13 -7.09 19.45
CA CYS A 96 2.95 -7.69 18.13
C CYS A 96 4.18 -7.62 17.21
N SER A 97 5.31 -7.09 17.68
CA SER A 97 6.59 -6.95 16.98
C SER A 97 6.56 -6.15 15.67
N ILE A 98 5.44 -5.50 15.33
CA ILE A 98 5.30 -4.61 14.17
C ILE A 98 5.83 -3.22 14.51
N TRP A 99 6.50 -2.59 13.54
CA TRP A 99 6.98 -1.21 13.61
C TRP A 99 5.89 -0.19 13.25
N PHE A 100 5.83 0.93 13.97
CA PHE A 100 4.86 2.00 13.77
C PHE A 100 5.51 3.39 13.85
N HIS A 101 5.00 4.34 13.07
CA HIS A 101 5.20 5.77 13.34
C HIS A 101 4.40 6.17 14.59
N PRO A 102 4.92 7.04 15.48
CA PRO A 102 4.18 7.54 16.64
C PRO A 102 2.83 8.15 16.28
N GLU A 103 2.79 8.98 15.23
CA GLU A 103 1.64 9.78 14.82
C GLU A 103 0.51 8.89 14.33
N CYS A 104 0.84 7.85 13.55
CA CYS A 104 -0.10 6.82 13.11
C CYS A 104 -0.68 5.97 14.25
N GLN A 105 -0.20 6.15 15.49
CA GLN A 105 -0.67 5.49 16.70
C GLN A 105 -1.17 6.47 17.78
N GLY A 106 -1.31 7.76 17.44
CA GLY A 106 -1.76 8.81 18.38
C GLY A 106 -0.73 9.14 19.47
N LYS A 107 0.57 9.00 19.17
CA LYS A 107 1.68 9.22 20.10
C LYS A 107 2.69 10.20 19.51
N THR A 108 3.51 10.79 20.38
CA THR A 108 4.68 11.58 19.95
C THR A 108 5.96 10.78 20.18
N GLU A 109 7.02 11.08 19.42
CA GLU A 109 8.36 10.52 19.63
C GLU A 109 8.83 10.66 21.10
N ARG A 110 8.54 11.81 21.75
CA ARG A 110 8.87 12.03 23.18
C ARG A 110 8.17 11.04 24.11
N MET A 111 6.92 10.67 23.84
CA MET A 111 6.18 9.68 24.64
C MET A 111 6.76 8.28 24.45
N ILE A 112 7.17 7.95 23.22
CA ILE A 112 7.78 6.66 22.91
C ILE A 112 9.17 6.54 23.56
N LYS A 113 10.05 7.54 23.40
CA LYS A 113 11.39 7.55 23.99
C LYS A 113 11.40 7.48 25.52
N LYS A 114 10.32 7.91 26.18
CA LYS A 114 10.13 7.75 27.65
C LYS A 114 9.59 6.37 28.05
N SER A 115 9.06 5.58 27.11
CA SER A 115 8.48 4.27 27.39
C SER A 115 9.53 3.17 27.28
N LYS A 116 9.77 2.43 28.37
CA LYS A 116 10.64 1.24 28.35
C LYS A 116 10.06 0.09 27.50
N LYS A 117 8.74 0.07 27.29
CA LYS A 117 7.99 -0.98 26.59
C LYS A 117 6.83 -0.38 25.80
N PRO A 118 7.08 0.14 24.58
CA PRO A 118 6.05 0.81 23.80
C PRO A 118 5.12 -0.18 23.10
N TYR A 119 3.80 0.00 23.29
CA TYR A 119 2.77 -0.77 22.60
C TYR A 119 2.06 0.06 21.52
N CYS A 120 1.63 -0.57 20.42
CA CYS A 120 0.70 0.03 19.46
C CYS A 120 -0.69 0.20 20.10
N SER A 121 -1.57 1.03 19.53
CA SER A 121 -2.89 1.33 20.10
C SER A 121 -3.72 0.06 20.36
N LYS A 122 -3.68 -0.91 19.43
CA LYS A 122 -4.37 -2.19 19.55
C LYS A 122 -3.86 -3.06 20.70
N CYS A 123 -2.53 -3.15 20.88
CA CYS A 123 -1.94 -3.94 21.97
C CYS A 123 -2.03 -3.22 23.32
N ASN A 124 -2.06 -1.89 23.33
CA ASN A 124 -2.20 -1.09 24.55
C ASN A 124 -3.56 -1.37 25.24
N ILE A 125 -4.65 -1.43 24.47
CA ILE A 125 -6.00 -1.76 24.97
C ILE A 125 -6.06 -3.17 25.59
N ARG A 126 -5.36 -4.13 24.99
CA ARG A 126 -5.29 -5.52 25.49
C ARG A 126 -4.50 -5.62 26.81
N ASN A 127 -3.48 -4.79 27.00
CA ASN A 127 -2.68 -4.76 28.22
C ASN A 127 -3.47 -4.15 29.40
N THR A 128 -4.33 -3.17 29.14
CA THR A 128 -5.21 -2.56 30.17
C THR A 128 -6.33 -3.47 30.68
N GLN A 129 -6.58 -4.63 30.05
CA GLN A 129 -7.54 -5.63 30.56
C GLN A 129 -6.96 -6.58 31.62
N HIS A 130 -5.71 -6.36 32.04
CA HIS A 130 -5.04 -7.14 33.09
C HIS A 130 -5.04 -6.47 34.47
N ILE A 131 -5.96 -5.53 34.73
CA ILE A 131 -6.28 -5.10 36.10
C ILE A 131 -7.01 -6.28 36.78
N PRO A 132 -6.48 -6.84 37.89
CA PRO A 132 -7.21 -7.86 38.63
C PRO A 132 -8.51 -7.27 39.17
N ASN A 133 -9.57 -8.06 39.05
CA ASN A 133 -10.94 -7.76 39.45
C ASN A 133 -11.02 -7.12 40.86
N LEU A 134 -11.14 -5.79 40.93
CA LEU A 134 -11.53 -5.10 42.16
C LEU A 134 -13.05 -5.16 42.25
N ALA A 135 -13.52 -6.27 42.82
CA ALA A 135 -14.91 -6.48 43.16
C ALA A 135 -15.38 -5.46 44.22
N PHE A 136 -16.65 -5.09 44.12
CA PHE A 136 -17.54 -4.60 45.18
C PHE A 136 -16.92 -4.20 46.53
N MET A 137 -16.95 -2.89 46.80
CA MET A 137 -17.55 -2.32 48.02
C MET A 137 -18.31 -1.05 47.64
#